data_AF-A0A943DYH6-F1
#
_entry.id   AF-A0A943DYH6-F1
#
_cell.length_a   1.000
_cell.length_b   1.000
_cell.length_c   1.000
_cell.angle_alpha   90.00
_cell.angle_beta   90.00
_cell.angle_gamma   90.00
#
_symmetry.space_group_name_H-M   'P 1'
#
loop_
_entity.id
_entity.type
_entity.pdbx_description
1 polymer ?
#
loop_
_entity_poly.entity_id
_entity_poly.type
_entity_poly.pdbx_seq_one_letter_code
_entity_poly.pdbx_strand_id
1 'polypeptide(L)'
;MKKILFTLSLAAVASCLGASQPAGPPAEAEEARAAGETADAEEASMTLTDDDYREVAEHLGCEIAAIKAVVEIEAGRTHEGFSAPGRPLVNFDLGMFRRNAAKKGVSLSKYYRTHPQVFNRSRRSSQASVFSRLTAARSIHDASAIESTYWGMFQIGGFNWRKCGCASAGEFAERMSRSERDQLDLFAEFVKSTGLVKHLRSKNWRAFARGYNGPSYAARNYHNRMAASYARHKKAGD
;
A
#
# COMPACT_ATOMS: atom_id res chain seq x y z
N MET A 1 -41.35 -19.61 18.34
CA MET A 1 -41.30 -19.77 19.81
C MET A 1 -40.97 -18.41 20.43
N LYS A 2 -41.93 -17.85 21.20
CA LYS A 2 -41.85 -16.89 22.34
C LYS A 2 -40.65 -15.91 22.37
N LYS A 3 -40.77 -14.59 22.14
CA LYS A 3 -41.38 -13.49 22.95
C LYS A 3 -41.10 -13.56 24.47
N ILE A 4 -40.25 -12.65 24.96
CA ILE A 4 -40.15 -12.04 26.32
C ILE A 4 -39.38 -10.72 26.05
N LEU A 5 -39.85 -9.46 26.13
CA LEU A 5 -40.72 -8.67 27.02
C LEU A 5 -40.28 -8.64 28.49
N PHE A 6 -39.57 -7.57 28.86
CA PHE A 6 -39.55 -7.05 30.22
C PHE A 6 -39.91 -5.55 30.17
N THR A 7 -40.88 -5.19 31.00
CA THR A 7 -41.46 -3.86 31.19
C THR A 7 -41.26 -3.42 32.64
N LEU A 8 -41.48 -2.11 32.87
CA LEU A 8 -41.54 -1.33 34.12
C LEU A 8 -40.18 -0.77 34.59
N SER A 9 -40.06 0.49 35.02
CA SER A 9 -41.04 1.33 35.73
C SER A 9 -40.85 2.84 35.50
N LEU A 10 -41.86 3.60 35.91
CA LEU A 10 -42.13 5.02 35.72
C LEU A 10 -41.59 5.89 36.88
N ALA A 11 -41.44 7.19 36.58
CA ALA A 11 -41.61 8.38 37.45
C ALA A 11 -40.33 9.14 37.88
N ALA A 12 -40.20 10.39 37.44
CA ALA A 12 -40.58 11.58 38.21
C ALA A 12 -40.21 12.86 37.43
N VAL A 13 -41.14 13.83 37.41
CA VAL A 13 -40.94 15.19 36.91
C VAL A 13 -40.54 16.06 38.11
N ALA A 14 -39.47 16.85 37.98
CA ALA A 14 -39.24 18.01 38.84
C ALA A 14 -38.67 19.15 37.99
N SER A 15 -39.41 20.24 37.97
CA SER A 15 -39.10 21.52 37.32
C SER A 15 -38.18 22.34 38.21
N CYS A 16 -37.15 22.96 37.63
CA CYS A 16 -36.53 24.17 38.17
C CYS A 16 -35.97 25.01 37.01
N LEU A 17 -36.58 26.17 36.79
CA LEU A 17 -36.06 27.25 35.96
C LEU A 17 -34.83 27.88 36.62
N GLY A 18 -33.77 28.05 35.84
CA GLY A 18 -32.62 28.87 36.17
C GLY A 18 -31.92 29.29 34.88
N ALA A 19 -32.15 30.53 34.44
CA ALA A 19 -31.42 31.13 33.33
C ALA A 19 -30.07 31.65 33.85
N SER A 20 -28.94 31.26 33.23
CA SER A 20 -27.85 32.19 32.91
C SER A 20 -26.75 31.56 32.03
N GLN A 21 -26.31 32.39 31.07
CA GLN A 21 -25.14 32.34 30.18
C GLN A 21 -25.14 31.41 28.96
N PRO A 22 -24.78 31.92 27.75
CA PRO A 22 -24.40 31.06 26.64
C PRO A 22 -23.01 30.48 26.94
N ALA A 23 -22.96 29.21 27.31
CA ALA A 23 -21.72 28.47 27.28
C ALA A 23 -21.21 28.44 25.83
N GLY A 24 -19.95 28.82 25.60
CA GLY A 24 -19.25 28.49 24.37
C GLY A 24 -19.30 26.98 24.13
N PRO A 25 -19.13 26.51 22.88
CA PRO A 25 -19.23 25.08 22.59
C PRO A 25 -18.31 24.28 23.54
N PRO A 26 -18.77 23.14 24.07
CA PRO A 26 -17.96 22.34 24.98
C PRO A 26 -16.67 21.93 24.27
N ALA A 27 -15.53 22.05 24.95
CA ALA A 27 -14.20 21.71 24.43
C ALA A 27 -14.13 20.31 23.79
N GLU A 28 -14.97 19.38 24.26
CA GLU A 28 -15.11 18.03 23.70
C GLU A 28 -15.59 18.02 22.24
N ALA A 29 -16.40 19.01 21.81
CA ALA A 29 -16.88 19.13 20.44
C ALA A 29 -15.83 19.76 19.51
N GLU A 30 -14.92 20.58 20.05
CA GLU A 30 -13.80 21.16 19.32
C GLU A 30 -12.67 20.14 19.16
N GLU A 31 -12.40 19.34 20.19
CA GLU A 31 -11.41 18.26 20.17
C GLU A 31 -11.85 17.09 19.27
N ALA A 32 -13.15 16.75 19.23
CA ALA A 32 -13.69 15.78 18.28
C ALA A 32 -13.68 16.28 16.83
N ARG A 33 -13.85 17.59 16.59
CA ARG A 33 -13.72 18.21 15.27
C ARG A 33 -12.27 18.28 14.82
N ALA A 34 -11.35 18.66 15.70
CA ALA A 34 -9.92 18.65 15.42
C ALA A 34 -9.42 17.23 15.14
N ALA A 35 -9.87 16.23 15.91
CA ALA A 35 -9.55 14.82 15.64
C ALA A 35 -10.10 14.34 14.29
N GLY A 36 -11.33 14.74 13.93
CA GLY A 36 -11.93 14.48 12.62
C GLY A 36 -11.15 15.14 11.47
N GLU A 37 -10.82 16.42 11.59
CA GLU A 37 -10.02 17.16 10.60
C GLU A 37 -8.61 16.59 10.44
N THR A 38 -7.97 16.12 11.54
CA THR A 38 -6.66 15.46 11.46
C THR A 38 -6.73 14.08 10.83
N ALA A 39 -7.79 13.32 11.06
CA ALA A 39 -7.99 12.00 10.44
C ALA A 39 -8.30 12.14 8.95
N ASP A 40 -9.15 13.09 8.57
CA ASP A 40 -9.46 13.40 7.18
C ASP A 40 -8.23 13.94 6.43
N ALA A 41 -7.38 14.74 7.10
CA ALA A 41 -6.11 15.22 6.55
C ALA A 41 -5.03 14.12 6.45
N GLU A 42 -4.94 13.20 7.43
CA GLU A 42 -4.06 12.03 7.34
C GLU A 42 -4.52 11.11 6.19
N GLU A 43 -5.82 10.81 6.08
CA GLU A 43 -6.39 9.97 5.03
C GLU A 43 -6.22 10.61 3.63
N ALA A 44 -6.39 11.93 3.52
CA ALA A 44 -6.11 12.69 2.30
C ALA A 44 -4.61 12.70 1.93
N SER A 45 -3.70 12.71 2.91
CA SER A 45 -2.25 12.61 2.64
C SER A 45 -1.82 11.20 2.21
N MET A 46 -2.62 10.20 2.55
CA MET A 46 -2.34 8.80 2.25
C MET A 46 -2.83 8.39 0.87
N THR A 47 -3.80 9.08 0.26
CA THR A 47 -4.42 8.68 -1.01
C THR A 47 -3.88 9.49 -2.19
N LEU A 48 -3.62 8.85 -3.33
CA LEU A 48 -3.20 9.57 -4.55
C LEU A 48 -4.29 10.48 -5.10
N THR A 49 -3.90 11.72 -5.41
CA THR A 49 -4.73 12.70 -6.13
C THR A 49 -4.48 12.64 -7.64
N ASP A 50 -5.39 13.19 -8.45
CA ASP A 50 -5.16 13.35 -9.89
C ASP A 50 -3.95 14.24 -10.20
N ASP A 51 -3.67 15.20 -9.31
CA ASP A 51 -2.52 16.08 -9.39
C ASP A 51 -1.20 15.31 -9.21
N ASP A 52 -1.17 14.32 -8.31
CA ASP A 52 0.00 13.45 -8.14
C ASP A 52 0.30 12.65 -9.41
N TYR A 53 -0.74 12.11 -10.03
CA TYR A 53 -0.60 11.39 -11.30
C TYR A 53 -0.11 12.31 -12.41
N ARG A 54 -0.61 13.55 -12.47
CA ARG A 54 -0.20 14.55 -13.46
C ARG A 54 1.27 14.91 -13.34
N GLU A 55 1.75 15.23 -12.13
CA GLU A 55 3.15 15.56 -11.90
C GLU A 55 4.10 14.42 -12.30
N VAL A 56 3.74 13.18 -11.95
CA VAL A 56 4.57 12.02 -12.31
C VAL A 56 4.46 11.70 -13.80
N ALA A 57 3.30 11.90 -14.43
CA ALA A 57 3.14 11.77 -15.88
C ALA A 57 4.00 12.77 -16.64
N GLU A 58 4.05 14.03 -16.19
CA GLU A 58 4.93 15.07 -16.72
C GLU A 58 6.40 14.70 -16.53
N HIS A 59 6.79 14.26 -15.34
CA HIS A 59 8.16 13.80 -15.05
C HIS A 59 8.60 12.66 -15.97
N LEU A 60 7.73 11.68 -16.18
CA LEU A 60 7.98 10.53 -17.04
C LEU A 60 7.72 10.84 -18.53
N GLY A 61 7.16 12.00 -18.86
CA GLY A 61 6.75 12.38 -20.21
C GLY A 61 5.80 11.38 -20.86
N CYS A 62 4.83 10.84 -20.09
CA CYS A 62 3.81 9.91 -20.57
C CYS A 62 2.40 10.41 -20.22
N GLU A 63 1.37 9.69 -20.66
CA GLU A 63 -0.02 10.04 -20.33
C GLU A 63 -0.39 9.55 -18.91
N ILE A 64 -1.22 10.30 -18.19
CA ILE A 64 -1.76 9.90 -16.87
C ILE A 64 -2.48 8.55 -16.99
N ALA A 65 -3.32 8.39 -18.03
CA ALA A 65 -3.98 7.13 -18.34
C ALA A 65 -3.00 5.93 -18.46
N ALA A 66 -1.74 6.15 -18.87
CA ALA A 66 -0.75 5.08 -18.93
C ALA A 66 -0.24 4.66 -17.54
N ILE A 67 -0.11 5.61 -16.61
CA ILE A 67 0.26 5.32 -15.21
C ILE A 67 -0.91 4.63 -14.50
N LYS A 68 -2.12 5.20 -14.59
CA LYS A 68 -3.34 4.60 -14.01
C LYS A 68 -3.58 3.18 -14.54
N ALA A 69 -3.26 2.91 -15.80
CA ALA A 69 -3.32 1.57 -16.37
C ALA A 69 -2.36 0.55 -15.77
N VAL A 70 -1.22 0.98 -15.21
CA VAL A 70 -0.32 0.09 -14.47
C VAL A 70 -0.86 -0.13 -13.06
N VAL A 71 -1.33 0.93 -12.39
CA VAL A 71 -1.91 0.87 -11.05
C VAL A 71 -3.07 -0.11 -10.99
N GLU A 72 -4.04 -0.01 -11.91
CA GLU A 72 -5.24 -0.87 -11.90
C GLU A 72 -4.89 -2.37 -12.01
N ILE A 73 -3.74 -2.70 -12.61
CA ILE A 73 -3.30 -4.08 -12.80
C ILE A 73 -2.64 -4.67 -11.56
N GLU A 74 -1.91 -3.84 -10.80
CA GLU A 74 -1.18 -4.25 -9.60
C GLU A 74 -2.04 -4.14 -8.34
N ALA A 75 -2.77 -3.04 -8.16
CA ALA A 75 -3.61 -2.77 -7.00
C ALA A 75 -5.09 -3.15 -7.18
N GLY A 76 -5.52 -3.50 -8.41
CA GLY A 76 -6.94 -3.69 -8.70
C GLY A 76 -7.69 -2.36 -8.78
N ARG A 77 -9.02 -2.37 -8.64
CA ARG A 77 -9.86 -1.16 -8.80
C ARG A 77 -9.86 -0.23 -7.59
N THR A 78 -9.40 -0.68 -6.43
CA THR A 78 -9.39 0.14 -5.22
C THR A 78 -8.19 1.08 -5.15
N HIS A 79 -7.14 0.81 -5.94
CA HIS A 79 -5.89 1.58 -5.95
C HIS A 79 -5.26 1.74 -4.55
N GLU A 80 -5.54 0.84 -3.60
CA GLU A 80 -5.04 0.96 -2.24
C GLU A 80 -3.55 0.57 -2.15
N GLY A 81 -2.73 1.45 -1.59
CA GLY A 81 -1.33 1.17 -1.25
C GLY A 81 -1.13 0.61 0.15
N PHE A 82 -2.17 0.68 1.01
CA PHE A 82 -2.10 0.41 2.44
C PHE A 82 -3.21 -0.53 2.91
N SER A 83 -2.89 -1.39 3.88
CA SER A 83 -3.88 -2.21 4.60
C SER A 83 -4.34 -1.57 5.93
N ALA A 84 -3.57 -0.60 6.40
CA ALA A 84 -3.81 0.25 7.57
C ALA A 84 -2.78 1.40 7.53
N PRO A 85 -2.98 2.49 8.28
CA PRO A 85 -1.99 3.56 8.41
C PRO A 85 -0.57 3.03 8.71
N GLY A 86 0.42 3.44 7.92
CA GLY A 86 1.80 2.99 8.02
C GLY A 86 2.08 1.53 7.65
N ARG A 87 1.08 0.79 7.16
CA ARG A 87 1.20 -0.63 6.77
C ARG A 87 0.90 -0.82 5.29
N PRO A 88 1.91 -0.68 4.42
CA PRO A 88 1.72 -0.87 2.98
C PRO A 88 1.27 -2.31 2.69
N LEU A 89 0.60 -2.50 1.56
CA LEU A 89 0.33 -3.84 1.05
C LEU A 89 1.66 -4.57 0.81
N VAL A 90 1.80 -5.77 1.37
CA VAL A 90 3.02 -6.55 1.26
C VAL A 90 2.75 -7.97 0.81
N ASN A 91 3.72 -8.53 0.07
CA ASN A 91 3.78 -9.94 -0.26
C ASN A 91 5.19 -10.47 0.00
N PHE A 92 5.38 -11.09 1.15
CA PHE A 92 6.66 -11.65 1.59
C PHE A 92 6.90 -13.06 1.03
N ASP A 93 8.03 -13.24 0.33
CA ASP A 93 8.44 -14.51 -0.27
C ASP A 93 9.55 -15.18 0.58
N LEU A 94 9.20 -16.30 1.22
CA LEU A 94 10.12 -17.07 2.05
C LEU A 94 11.27 -17.70 1.24
N GLY A 95 11.02 -18.08 -0.02
CA GLY A 95 12.05 -18.64 -0.89
C GLY A 95 13.11 -17.60 -1.24
N MET A 96 12.69 -16.38 -1.57
CA MET A 96 13.57 -15.23 -1.74
C MET A 96 14.32 -14.92 -0.45
N PHE A 97 13.64 -14.92 0.69
CA PHE A 97 14.28 -14.65 1.98
C PHE A 97 15.39 -15.65 2.29
N ARG A 98 15.14 -16.94 2.08
CA ARG A 98 16.15 -18.00 2.21
C ARG A 98 17.36 -17.75 1.32
N ARG A 99 17.13 -17.44 0.03
CA ARG A 99 18.22 -17.16 -0.93
C ARG A 99 19.00 -15.90 -0.56
N ASN A 100 18.32 -14.82 -0.21
CA ASN A 100 18.92 -13.53 0.10
C ASN A 100 19.68 -13.56 1.45
N ALA A 101 19.15 -14.24 2.46
CA ALA A 101 19.83 -14.49 3.72
C ALA A 101 21.11 -15.32 3.51
N ALA A 102 21.04 -16.41 2.77
CA ALA A 102 22.21 -17.25 2.45
C ALA A 102 23.30 -16.47 1.72
N LYS A 103 22.93 -15.65 0.71
CA LYS A 103 23.88 -14.77 -0.01
C LYS A 103 24.60 -13.78 0.90
N LYS A 104 24.02 -13.43 2.05
CA LYS A 104 24.60 -12.52 3.05
C LYS A 104 25.19 -13.27 4.26
N GLY A 105 25.39 -14.58 4.17
CA GLY A 105 25.99 -15.38 5.24
C GLY A 105 25.08 -15.60 6.46
N VAL A 106 23.78 -15.33 6.36
CA VAL A 106 22.84 -15.50 7.47
C VAL A 106 22.28 -16.92 7.45
N SER A 107 22.69 -17.72 8.44
CA SER A 107 22.11 -19.04 8.66
C SER A 107 20.72 -18.92 9.29
N LEU A 108 19.67 -19.29 8.54
CA LEU A 108 18.28 -19.23 9.00
C LEU A 108 17.90 -20.40 9.93
N SER A 109 18.69 -21.48 9.97
CA SER A 109 18.34 -22.70 10.71
C SER A 109 18.19 -22.45 12.22
N LYS A 110 18.99 -21.55 12.79
CA LYS A 110 18.92 -21.16 14.21
C LYS A 110 17.62 -20.45 14.60
N TYR A 111 16.84 -19.98 13.64
CA TYR A 111 15.61 -19.23 13.90
C TYR A 111 14.33 -20.06 13.74
N TYR A 112 14.39 -21.33 13.31
CA TYR A 112 13.18 -22.15 13.13
C TYR A 112 12.34 -22.27 14.41
N ARG A 113 13.01 -22.33 15.57
CA ARG A 113 12.35 -22.44 16.89
C ARG A 113 11.87 -21.10 17.43
N THR A 114 12.63 -20.03 17.23
CA THR A 114 12.35 -18.69 17.81
C THR A 114 11.46 -17.83 16.92
N HIS A 115 11.39 -18.12 15.62
CA HIS A 115 10.62 -17.37 14.63
C HIS A 115 9.73 -18.29 13.77
N PRO A 116 8.93 -19.20 14.37
CA PRO A 116 8.13 -20.16 13.61
C PRO A 116 7.17 -19.48 12.61
N GLN A 117 6.67 -18.28 12.93
CA GLN A 117 5.81 -17.48 12.04
C GLN A 117 6.47 -17.14 10.68
N VAL A 118 7.80 -17.00 10.61
CA VAL A 118 8.51 -16.73 9.35
C VAL A 118 8.40 -17.93 8.42
N PHE A 119 8.53 -19.13 8.97
CA PHE A 119 8.67 -20.37 8.21
C PHE A 119 7.34 -21.08 7.96
N ASN A 120 6.37 -20.91 8.87
CA ASN A 120 5.06 -21.58 8.81
C ASN A 120 3.99 -20.60 8.30
N ARG A 121 3.65 -20.71 7.02
CA ARG A 121 2.58 -19.89 6.42
C ARG A 121 1.21 -20.39 6.88
N SER A 122 0.39 -19.49 7.43
CA SER A 122 -1.03 -19.75 7.68
C SER A 122 -1.78 -20.09 6.37
N ARG A 123 -2.71 -21.04 6.42
CA ARG A 123 -3.58 -21.39 5.28
C ARG A 123 -4.52 -20.25 4.87
N ARG A 124 -4.81 -19.32 5.79
CA ARG A 124 -5.56 -18.08 5.54
C ARG A 124 -4.66 -16.91 5.89
N SER A 125 -4.07 -16.26 4.89
CA SER A 125 -3.19 -15.11 5.07
C SER A 125 -3.95 -13.81 4.83
N SER A 126 -4.18 -13.03 5.90
CA SER A 126 -4.58 -11.62 5.82
C SER A 126 -3.34 -10.72 5.66
N GLN A 127 -3.49 -9.48 5.18
CA GLN A 127 -2.39 -8.52 5.15
C GLN A 127 -1.73 -8.32 6.52
N ALA A 128 -2.51 -8.23 7.60
CA ALA A 128 -1.98 -8.19 8.97
C ALA A 128 -1.08 -9.41 9.30
N SER A 129 -1.47 -10.61 8.89
CA SER A 129 -0.65 -11.81 9.10
C SER A 129 0.63 -11.84 8.25
N VAL A 130 0.58 -11.30 7.02
CA VAL A 130 1.76 -11.17 6.15
C VAL A 130 2.72 -10.13 6.72
N PHE A 131 2.20 -8.99 7.20
CA PHE A 131 2.99 -7.94 7.82
C PHE A 131 3.66 -8.42 9.11
N SER A 132 2.94 -9.12 9.99
CA SER A 132 3.53 -9.73 11.20
C SER A 132 4.66 -10.71 10.86
N ARG A 133 4.45 -11.52 9.82
CA ARG A 133 5.46 -12.46 9.32
C ARG A 133 6.69 -11.76 8.74
N LEU A 134 6.50 -10.65 8.03
CA LEU A 134 7.57 -9.79 7.55
C LEU A 134 8.34 -9.15 8.70
N THR A 135 7.65 -8.58 9.71
CA THR A 135 8.28 -8.01 10.90
C THR A 135 9.19 -9.01 11.60
N ALA A 136 8.72 -10.25 11.75
CA ALA A 136 9.54 -11.34 12.29
C ALA A 136 10.71 -11.74 11.39
N ALA A 137 10.60 -11.62 10.07
CA ALA A 137 11.74 -11.85 9.18
C ALA A 137 12.76 -10.70 9.25
N ARG A 138 12.28 -9.46 9.43
CA ARG A 138 13.12 -8.28 9.60
C ARG A 138 13.94 -8.33 10.90
N SER A 139 13.40 -8.89 11.98
CA SER A 139 14.16 -9.13 13.23
C SER A 139 15.26 -10.18 13.09
N ILE A 140 15.20 -11.06 12.09
CA ILE A 140 16.27 -12.01 11.76
C ILE A 140 17.37 -11.31 10.95
N HIS A 141 16.98 -10.67 9.85
CA HIS A 141 17.89 -9.90 9.00
C HIS A 141 17.12 -8.92 8.12
N ASP A 142 17.11 -7.65 8.52
CA ASP A 142 16.25 -6.59 7.99
C ASP A 142 16.34 -6.45 6.46
N ALA A 143 17.52 -6.17 5.91
CA ALA A 143 17.70 -5.97 4.48
C ALA A 143 17.27 -7.17 3.64
N SER A 144 17.52 -8.40 4.11
CA SER A 144 17.13 -9.60 3.35
C SER A 144 15.61 -9.79 3.36
N ALA A 145 14.93 -9.44 4.45
CA ALA A 145 13.48 -9.53 4.53
C ALA A 145 12.82 -8.49 3.61
N ILE A 146 13.34 -7.26 3.60
CA ILE A 146 12.85 -6.19 2.72
C ILE A 146 13.04 -6.55 1.25
N GLU A 147 14.23 -7.00 0.87
CA GLU A 147 14.55 -7.42 -0.50
C GLU A 147 13.76 -8.64 -0.98
N SER A 148 13.12 -9.35 -0.06
CA SER A 148 12.33 -10.56 -0.33
C SER A 148 10.82 -10.32 -0.27
N THR A 149 10.41 -9.05 -0.34
CA THR A 149 9.03 -8.62 -0.23
C THR A 149 8.67 -7.74 -1.42
N TYR A 150 7.44 -7.86 -1.91
CA TYR A 150 6.84 -6.91 -2.85
C TYR A 150 5.98 -5.91 -2.06
N TRP A 151 6.07 -4.63 -2.39
CA TRP A 151 5.59 -3.53 -1.54
C TRP A 151 4.65 -2.57 -2.27
N GLY A 152 3.65 -2.11 -1.53
CA GLY A 152 2.77 -0.99 -1.89
C GLY A 152 1.84 -1.29 -3.07
N MET A 153 1.18 -0.23 -3.53
CA MET A 153 0.23 -0.19 -4.64
C MET A 153 0.80 -0.80 -5.93
N PHE A 154 2.08 -0.51 -6.21
CA PHE A 154 2.76 -0.91 -7.44
C PHE A 154 3.41 -2.29 -7.36
N GLN A 155 3.33 -2.95 -6.19
CA GLN A 155 3.96 -4.24 -5.89
C GLN A 155 5.43 -4.29 -6.35
N ILE A 156 6.23 -3.27 -6.04
CA ILE A 156 7.65 -3.24 -6.40
C ILE A 156 8.42 -4.18 -5.49
N GLY A 157 9.18 -5.11 -6.08
CA GLY A 157 10.05 -6.01 -5.34
C GLY A 157 11.18 -5.24 -4.65
N GLY A 158 11.31 -5.38 -3.33
CA GLY A 158 12.25 -4.60 -2.52
C GLY A 158 13.72 -4.77 -2.87
N PHE A 159 14.08 -5.84 -3.61
CA PHE A 159 15.43 -6.00 -4.20
C PHE A 159 15.77 -4.91 -5.24
N ASN A 160 14.79 -4.12 -5.69
CA ASN A 160 14.96 -3.00 -6.60
C ASN A 160 15.17 -1.66 -5.90
N TRP A 161 15.38 -1.61 -4.58
CA TRP A 161 15.50 -0.34 -3.83
C TRP A 161 16.47 0.67 -4.47
N ARG A 162 17.63 0.22 -4.99
CA ARG A 162 18.59 1.08 -5.72
C ARG A 162 18.01 1.70 -6.98
N LYS A 163 17.21 0.93 -7.72
CA LYS A 163 16.53 1.38 -8.94
C LYS A 163 15.40 2.35 -8.65
N CYS A 164 14.86 2.33 -7.43
CA CYS A 164 13.92 3.33 -6.94
C CYS A 164 14.60 4.59 -6.39
N GLY A 165 15.94 4.69 -6.46
CA GLY A 165 16.69 5.85 -5.99
C GLY A 165 16.99 5.88 -4.49
N CYS A 166 16.67 4.83 -3.73
CA CYS A 166 16.99 4.76 -2.31
C CYS A 166 18.47 4.43 -2.06
N ALA A 167 19.02 4.89 -0.95
CA ALA A 167 20.37 4.58 -0.47
C ALA A 167 20.44 3.25 0.28
N SER A 168 19.31 2.73 0.77
CA SER A 168 19.23 1.41 1.41
C SER A 168 17.87 0.73 1.23
N ALA A 169 17.83 -0.58 1.52
CA ALA A 169 16.57 -1.32 1.63
C ALA A 169 15.68 -0.75 2.76
N GLY A 170 16.28 -0.30 3.87
CA GLY A 170 15.56 0.30 5.00
C GLY A 170 14.82 1.58 4.59
N GLU A 171 15.51 2.48 3.90
CA GLU A 171 14.90 3.72 3.36
C GLU A 171 13.78 3.41 2.37
N PHE A 172 13.96 2.43 1.50
CA PHE A 172 12.89 1.98 0.60
C PHE A 172 11.64 1.51 1.36
N ALA A 173 11.82 0.70 2.41
CA ALA A 173 10.69 0.24 3.23
C ALA A 173 10.03 1.38 4.01
N GLU A 174 10.81 2.36 4.48
CA GLU A 174 10.31 3.55 5.15
C GLU A 174 9.43 4.38 4.22
N ARG A 175 9.94 4.74 3.03
CA ARG A 175 9.19 5.50 2.02
C ARG A 175 7.94 4.76 1.56
N MET A 176 8.05 3.45 1.28
CA MET A 176 6.89 2.61 0.96
C MET A 176 5.80 2.64 2.04
N SER A 177 6.18 2.88 3.30
CA SER A 177 5.27 2.92 4.44
C SER A 177 4.78 4.32 4.80
N ARG A 178 5.29 5.37 4.14
CA ARG A 178 5.00 6.76 4.49
C ARG A 178 3.71 7.28 3.87
N SER A 179 3.56 7.17 2.55
CA SER A 179 2.36 7.61 1.82
C SER A 179 2.26 6.92 0.45
N GLU A 180 1.09 6.93 -0.18
CA GLU A 180 0.95 6.44 -1.55
C GLU A 180 1.71 7.33 -2.54
N ARG A 181 1.85 8.63 -2.24
CA ARG A 181 2.68 9.51 -3.05
C ARG A 181 4.13 9.04 -3.10
N ASP A 182 4.70 8.66 -1.95
CA ASP A 182 6.06 8.10 -1.91
C ASP A 182 6.14 6.78 -2.73
N GLN A 183 5.09 5.94 -2.68
CA GLN A 183 5.02 4.72 -3.50
C GLN A 183 5.00 5.04 -5.02
N LEU A 184 4.28 6.10 -5.43
CA LEU A 184 4.21 6.57 -6.81
C LEU A 184 5.55 7.14 -7.29
N ASP A 185 6.23 7.94 -6.46
CA ASP A 185 7.55 8.47 -6.80
C ASP A 185 8.61 7.36 -6.92
N LEU A 186 8.58 6.36 -6.02
CA LEU A 186 9.44 5.18 -6.10
C LEU A 186 9.17 4.35 -7.37
N PHE A 187 7.91 4.26 -7.81
CA PHE A 187 7.52 3.66 -9.07
C PHE A 187 8.09 4.44 -10.26
N ALA A 188 7.97 5.77 -10.26
CA ALA A 188 8.50 6.62 -11.32
C ALA A 188 10.02 6.43 -11.51
N GLU A 189 10.77 6.46 -10.42
CA GLU A 189 12.22 6.25 -10.44
C GLU A 189 12.58 4.83 -10.89
N PHE A 190 11.81 3.81 -10.47
CA PHE A 190 12.00 2.44 -10.95
C PHE A 190 11.81 2.32 -12.47
N VAL A 191 10.73 2.86 -13.00
CA VAL A 191 10.41 2.78 -14.44
C VAL A 191 11.44 3.55 -15.27
N LYS A 192 11.92 4.69 -14.76
CA LYS A 192 12.98 5.50 -15.37
C LYS A 192 14.32 4.78 -15.39
N SER A 193 14.80 4.31 -14.24
CA SER A 193 16.11 3.67 -14.11
C SER A 193 16.21 2.32 -14.84
N THR A 194 15.08 1.64 -15.04
CA THR A 194 15.01 0.39 -15.81
C THR A 194 14.82 0.60 -17.32
N GLY A 195 14.66 1.85 -17.76
CA GLY A 195 14.42 2.17 -19.18
C GLY A 195 13.05 1.74 -19.69
N LEU A 196 12.09 1.47 -18.79
CA LEU A 196 10.73 1.07 -19.15
C LEU A 196 9.86 2.27 -19.59
N VAL A 197 10.27 3.51 -19.26
CA VAL A 197 9.56 4.74 -19.67
C VAL A 197 9.24 4.76 -21.16
N LYS A 198 10.21 4.37 -22.02
CA LYS A 198 10.00 4.34 -23.47
C LYS A 198 8.81 3.47 -23.90
N HIS A 199 8.55 2.39 -23.16
CA HIS A 199 7.43 1.50 -23.43
C HIS A 199 6.11 2.05 -22.93
N LEU A 200 6.08 2.82 -21.83
CA LEU A 200 4.89 3.57 -21.43
C LEU A 200 4.55 4.66 -22.45
N ARG A 201 5.54 5.47 -22.85
CA ARG A 201 5.37 6.54 -23.84
C ARG A 201 4.84 6.02 -25.17
N SER A 202 5.41 4.92 -25.66
CA SER A 202 4.97 4.27 -26.91
C SER A 202 3.78 3.33 -26.73
N LYS A 203 3.23 3.17 -25.52
CA LYS A 203 2.13 2.26 -25.19
C LYS A 203 2.42 0.82 -25.64
N ASN A 204 3.69 0.41 -25.61
CA ASN A 204 4.12 -0.94 -25.93
C ASN A 204 3.90 -1.84 -24.70
N TRP A 205 2.65 -2.21 -24.45
CA TRP A 205 2.24 -2.96 -23.27
C TRP A 205 2.89 -4.33 -23.15
N ARG A 206 3.23 -4.97 -24.28
CA ARG A 206 3.96 -6.24 -24.28
C ARG A 206 5.37 -6.07 -23.75
N ALA A 207 6.11 -5.10 -24.28
CA ALA A 207 7.48 -4.83 -23.83
C ALA A 207 7.50 -4.31 -22.39
N PHE A 208 6.57 -3.42 -22.03
CA PHE A 208 6.43 -2.92 -20.66
C PHE A 208 6.14 -4.06 -19.69
N ALA A 209 5.08 -4.85 -19.91
CA ALA A 209 4.70 -5.94 -19.01
C ALA A 209 5.79 -7.03 -18.92
N ARG A 210 6.51 -7.32 -20.01
CA ARG A 210 7.66 -8.24 -19.94
C ARG A 210 8.77 -7.71 -19.04
N GLY A 211 9.06 -6.42 -19.13
CA GLY A 211 10.11 -5.79 -18.32
C GLY A 211 9.71 -5.59 -16.85
N TYR A 212 8.46 -5.24 -16.61
CA TYR A 212 7.91 -4.96 -15.28
C TYR A 212 7.53 -6.24 -14.52
N ASN A 213 6.72 -7.11 -15.12
CA ASN A 213 6.19 -8.33 -14.48
C ASN A 213 7.05 -9.58 -14.74
N GLY A 214 7.98 -9.52 -15.70
CA GLY A 214 8.90 -10.61 -16.02
C GLY A 214 8.39 -11.59 -17.09
N PRO A 215 9.10 -12.71 -17.32
CA PRO A 215 8.86 -13.61 -18.45
C PRO A 215 7.46 -14.25 -18.50
N SER A 216 6.80 -14.39 -17.35
CA SER A 216 5.46 -14.98 -17.25
C SER A 216 4.33 -14.03 -17.64
N TYR A 217 4.65 -12.80 -18.07
CA TYR A 217 3.64 -11.75 -18.29
C TYR A 217 2.55 -12.13 -19.28
N ALA A 218 2.91 -12.89 -20.33
CA ALA A 218 1.99 -13.31 -21.37
C ALA A 218 0.97 -14.32 -20.83
N ALA A 219 1.43 -15.31 -20.07
CA ALA A 219 0.57 -16.32 -19.44
C ALA A 219 -0.40 -15.69 -18.42
N ARG A 220 0.00 -14.58 -17.78
CA ARG A 220 -0.84 -13.80 -16.85
C ARG A 220 -1.67 -12.70 -17.53
N ASN A 221 -1.60 -12.61 -18.86
CA ASN A 221 -2.34 -11.66 -19.68
C ASN A 221 -2.13 -10.18 -19.29
N TYR A 222 -0.99 -9.82 -18.67
CA TYR A 222 -0.78 -8.46 -18.14
C TYR A 222 -0.87 -7.40 -19.24
N HIS A 223 -0.19 -7.63 -20.36
CA HIS A 223 -0.16 -6.69 -21.48
C HIS A 223 -1.55 -6.33 -22.05
N ASN A 224 -2.45 -7.31 -22.23
CA ASN A 224 -3.79 -7.03 -22.73
C ASN A 224 -4.66 -6.35 -21.67
N ARG A 225 -4.49 -6.71 -20.39
CA ARG A 225 -5.21 -6.05 -19.29
C ARG A 225 -4.78 -4.57 -19.15
N MET A 226 -3.48 -4.28 -19.23
CA MET A 226 -2.95 -2.91 -19.23
C MET A 226 -3.49 -2.12 -20.44
N ALA A 227 -3.47 -2.71 -21.65
CA ALA A 227 -4.01 -2.06 -22.84
C ALA A 227 -5.50 -1.72 -22.69
N ALA A 228 -6.29 -2.65 -22.15
CA ALA A 228 -7.72 -2.44 -21.91
C ALA A 228 -7.98 -1.40 -20.82
N SER A 229 -7.17 -1.36 -19.76
CA SER A 229 -7.26 -0.34 -18.70
C SER A 229 -6.91 1.04 -19.25
N TYR A 230 -5.81 1.17 -19.99
CA TYR A 230 -5.43 2.41 -20.66
C TYR A 230 -6.57 2.96 -21.55
N ALA A 231 -7.20 2.10 -22.36
CA ALA A 231 -8.31 2.52 -23.22
C ALA A 231 -9.52 3.05 -22.43
N ARG A 232 -9.79 2.52 -21.23
CA ARG A 232 -10.85 3.02 -20.34
C ARG A 232 -10.51 4.39 -19.77
N HIS A 233 -9.32 4.54 -19.19
CA HIS A 233 -8.85 5.82 -18.64
C HIS A 233 -8.80 6.91 -19.72
N LYS A 234 -8.31 6.56 -20.92
CA LYS A 234 -8.26 7.50 -22.03
C LYS A 234 -9.65 8.00 -22.45
N LYS A 235 -10.66 7.14 -22.39
CA LYS A 235 -12.06 7.51 -22.68
C LYS A 235 -12.67 8.36 -21.56
N ALA A 236 -12.25 8.16 -20.32
CA ALA A 236 -12.72 8.92 -19.17
C ALA A 236 -12.18 10.37 -19.12
N GLY A 237 -11.18 10.70 -19.94
CA GLY A 237 -10.57 12.02 -19.97
C GLY A 237 -9.34 12.17 -19.06
N ASP A 238 -8.83 11.05 -18.54
CA ASP A 238 -7.55 10.98 -17.82
C ASP A 238 -6.35 11.15 -18.77
#